data_AF-A0A2C6CA56-F1
#
_entry.id   AF-A0A2C6CA56-F1
#
_cell.length_a   1.000
_cell.length_b   1.000
_cell.length_c   1.000
_cell.angle_alpha   90.00
_cell.angle_beta   90.00
_cell.angle_gamma   90.00
#
_symmetry.space_group_name_H-M   'P 1'
#
loop_
_entity.id
_entity.type
_entity.pdbx_description
1 polymer ?
#
loop_
_entity_poly.entity_id
_entity_poly.type
_entity_poly.pdbx_seq_one_letter_code
_entity_poly.pdbx_strand_id
1 'polypeptide(L)'
;MELSEKDEEYIISLLKQGNKINAIAFIKDKTGITLKEAKDYIDKKANNEHYEKNISISKEDEEYIHSLINENKKLQAVAFLHKNKNMSLLEAKNYDDNLAPYKEKDMAEMNSYYIDNSNNRSSYKSKEIPIRRGHIFDKKLNIFIPNLARQRKFNKVILYILLLLTVISLIQLPLLDRTSYYQMLFFLFSSVSLLPLLVIWIGVALNIHFTEKTLKELEEVELTNEFEIKSLKENFTFFFFIFIFVFLILVTYLQVHKSFKWFSYRELFPFILIVAVTIYNLYIFFKKLKNRKYSLNINGKNISILYKNNEIDLIKTDSIDCVEFYAKRLRNKKKEIKPTIQIFNKEHKALVEMTISIKDYYLLKKYFEKYNVKVEDDFLIF
;
A
#
# COMPACT_ATOMS: atom_id res chain seq x y z
N MET A 1 -6.84 37.91 -41.55
CA MET A 1 -8.17 37.34 -41.24
C MET A 1 -9.12 38.52 -41.25
N GLU A 2 -9.82 38.74 -42.35
CA GLU A 2 -10.70 39.92 -42.49
C GLU A 2 -12.14 39.50 -42.21
N LEU A 3 -12.50 39.49 -40.92
CA LEU A 3 -13.91 39.53 -40.49
C LEU A 3 -14.30 41.00 -40.41
N SER A 4 -15.49 41.36 -40.88
CA SER A 4 -16.00 42.72 -40.68
C SER A 4 -16.47 42.89 -39.24
N GLU A 5 -16.54 44.12 -38.74
CA GLU A 5 -17.08 44.41 -37.40
C GLU A 5 -18.51 43.84 -37.21
N LYS A 6 -19.32 43.84 -38.26
CA LYS A 6 -20.67 43.24 -38.24
C LYS A 6 -20.63 41.72 -38.06
N ASP A 7 -19.66 41.05 -38.69
CA ASP A 7 -19.49 39.60 -38.52
C ASP A 7 -19.05 39.27 -37.09
N GLU A 8 -18.22 40.12 -36.48
CA GLU A 8 -17.80 39.97 -35.10
C GLU A 8 -18.93 40.15 -34.09
N GLU A 9 -19.78 41.16 -34.27
CA GLU A 9 -20.98 41.38 -33.44
C GLU A 9 -21.94 40.19 -33.53
N TYR A 10 -22.13 39.65 -34.74
CA TYR A 10 -22.96 38.47 -34.95
C TYR A 10 -22.41 37.23 -34.23
N ILE A 11 -21.09 37.00 -34.29
CA ILE A 11 -20.43 35.91 -33.57
C ILE A 11 -20.62 36.07 -32.05
N ILE A 12 -20.47 37.28 -31.51
CA ILE A 12 -20.68 37.56 -30.08
C ILE A 12 -22.14 37.30 -29.69
N SER A 13 -23.11 37.67 -30.54
CA SER A 13 -24.53 37.38 -30.28
C SER A 13 -24.82 35.88 -30.19
N LEU A 14 -24.23 35.07 -31.06
CA LEU A 14 -24.36 33.61 -31.05
C LEU A 14 -23.71 33.00 -29.81
N LEU A 15 -22.57 33.53 -29.38
CA LEU A 15 -21.89 33.07 -28.16
C LEU A 15 -22.67 33.43 -26.90
N LYS A 16 -23.27 34.62 -26.82
CA LYS A 16 -24.17 35.01 -25.71
C LYS A 16 -25.39 34.10 -25.60
N GLN A 17 -25.91 33.62 -26.73
CA GLN A 17 -27.02 32.66 -26.78
C GLN A 17 -26.56 31.20 -26.54
N GLY A 18 -25.26 30.95 -26.33
CA GLY A 18 -24.70 29.61 -26.15
C GLY A 18 -24.62 28.77 -27.42
N ASN A 19 -24.86 29.36 -28.61
CA ASN A 19 -24.91 28.67 -29.89
C ASN A 19 -23.53 28.61 -30.57
N LYS A 20 -22.61 27.90 -29.92
CA LYS A 20 -21.19 27.83 -30.31
C LYS A 20 -20.96 27.12 -31.65
N ILE A 21 -21.78 26.12 -31.98
CA ILE A 21 -21.66 25.34 -33.22
C ILE A 21 -21.93 26.23 -34.43
N ASN A 22 -23.00 27.04 -34.39
CA ASN A 22 -23.31 27.96 -35.48
C ASN A 22 -22.26 29.06 -35.62
N ALA A 23 -21.67 29.52 -34.51
CA ALA A 23 -20.56 30.47 -34.57
C ALA A 23 -19.32 29.89 -35.26
N ILE A 24 -18.97 28.63 -34.96
CA ILE A 24 -17.85 27.92 -35.61
C ILE A 24 -18.14 27.69 -37.11
N ALA A 25 -19.36 27.26 -37.46
CA ALA A 25 -19.77 27.05 -38.84
C ALA A 25 -19.74 28.36 -39.64
N PHE A 26 -20.26 29.46 -39.08
CA PHE A 26 -20.27 30.76 -39.71
C PHE A 26 -18.86 31.26 -40.05
N ILE A 27 -17.91 31.17 -39.11
CA ILE A 27 -16.52 31.58 -39.36
C ILE A 27 -15.89 30.70 -40.43
N LYS A 28 -16.05 29.37 -40.32
CA LYS A 28 -15.49 28.42 -41.28
C LYS A 28 -15.97 28.73 -42.70
N ASP A 29 -17.26 28.96 -42.88
CA ASP A 29 -17.84 29.16 -44.20
C ASP A 29 -17.56 30.57 -44.76
N LYS A 30 -17.44 31.58 -43.89
CA LYS A 30 -17.13 32.96 -44.30
C LYS A 30 -15.66 33.16 -44.66
N THR A 31 -14.75 32.51 -43.93
CA THR A 31 -13.30 32.72 -44.07
C THR A 31 -12.58 31.57 -44.79
N GLY A 32 -13.25 30.44 -45.00
CA GLY A 32 -12.69 29.28 -45.69
C GLY A 32 -11.64 28.50 -44.89
N ILE A 33 -11.49 28.77 -43.59
CA ILE A 33 -10.50 28.11 -42.72
C ILE A 33 -10.89 26.68 -42.35
N THR A 34 -9.96 25.94 -41.76
CA THR A 34 -10.27 24.57 -41.28
C THR A 34 -11.17 24.59 -40.05
N LEU A 35 -11.94 23.51 -39.85
CA LEU A 35 -12.83 23.37 -38.68
C LEU A 35 -12.09 23.52 -37.35
N LYS A 36 -10.83 23.08 -37.30
CA LYS A 36 -9.97 23.19 -36.13
C LYS A 36 -9.62 24.66 -35.83
N GLU A 37 -9.25 25.42 -36.85
CA GLU A 37 -8.91 26.85 -36.71
C GLU A 37 -10.15 27.67 -36.33
N ALA A 38 -11.31 27.37 -36.90
CA ALA A 38 -12.57 28.01 -36.54
C ALA A 38 -12.96 27.76 -35.07
N LYS A 39 -12.75 26.52 -34.60
CA LYS A 39 -12.96 26.16 -33.20
C LYS A 39 -12.00 26.91 -32.27
N ASP A 40 -10.70 26.92 -32.59
CA ASP A 40 -9.68 27.59 -31.77
C ASP A 40 -9.92 29.11 -31.67
N TYR A 41 -10.40 29.74 -32.74
CA TYR A 41 -10.78 31.17 -32.72
C TYR A 41 -11.95 31.44 -31.77
N ILE A 42 -13.01 30.63 -31.85
CA ILE A 42 -14.19 30.77 -30.99
C ILE A 42 -13.85 30.47 -29.53
N ASP A 43 -13.04 29.44 -29.27
CA ASP A 43 -12.60 29.07 -27.92
C ASP A 43 -11.78 30.20 -27.28
N LYS A 44 -10.91 30.87 -28.05
CA LYS A 44 -10.19 32.06 -27.57
C LYS A 44 -11.12 33.24 -27.27
N LYS A 45 -12.12 33.48 -28.13
CA LYS A 45 -13.06 34.61 -27.97
C LYS A 45 -14.00 34.42 -26.78
N ALA A 46 -14.47 33.19 -26.55
CA ALA A 46 -15.32 32.85 -25.40
C ALA A 46 -14.60 32.94 -24.04
N ASN A 47 -13.27 32.77 -24.01
CA ASN A 47 -12.49 32.85 -22.77
C ASN A 47 -12.05 34.27 -22.41
N ASN A 48 -11.97 35.20 -23.37
CA ASN A 48 -11.57 36.58 -23.13
C ASN A 48 -12.71 37.48 -22.67
N GLU A 49 -13.96 37.15 -23.00
CA GLU A 49 -15.16 37.79 -22.45
C GLU A 49 -15.78 36.85 -21.41
N HIS A 50 -15.64 37.19 -20.12
CA HIS A 50 -16.05 36.35 -19.00
C HIS A 50 -17.58 36.21 -18.96
N TYR A 51 -18.14 35.30 -19.74
CA TYR A 51 -19.56 34.91 -19.66
C TYR A 51 -19.70 33.73 -18.69
N GLU A 52 -20.15 34.03 -17.46
CA GLU A 52 -20.62 32.99 -16.56
C GLU A 52 -21.91 32.37 -17.10
N LYS A 53 -21.81 31.13 -17.58
CA LYS A 53 -22.93 30.34 -18.10
C LYS A 53 -23.71 29.73 -16.92
N ASN A 54 -24.74 30.42 -16.44
CA ASN A 54 -25.77 29.79 -15.61
C ASN A 54 -26.72 28.97 -16.51
N ILE A 55 -26.49 27.65 -16.62
CA ILE A 55 -27.45 26.73 -17.24
C ILE A 55 -28.52 26.41 -16.19
N SER A 56 -29.68 27.05 -16.26
CA SER A 56 -30.84 26.68 -15.45
C SER A 56 -31.50 25.42 -16.01
N ILE A 57 -31.40 24.30 -15.31
CA ILE A 57 -32.12 23.06 -15.62
C ILE A 57 -33.56 23.21 -15.07
N SER A 58 -34.56 22.70 -15.79
CA SER A 58 -35.96 22.76 -15.32
C SER A 58 -36.18 21.75 -14.20
N LYS A 59 -37.14 22.01 -13.32
CA LYS A 59 -37.45 21.10 -12.21
C LYS A 59 -37.91 19.72 -12.69
N GLU A 60 -38.63 19.66 -13.81
CA GLU A 60 -39.05 18.37 -14.39
C GLU A 60 -37.85 17.54 -14.87
N ASP A 61 -36.84 18.20 -15.46
CA ASP A 61 -35.62 17.52 -15.91
C ASP A 61 -34.77 17.02 -14.73
N GLU A 62 -34.71 17.78 -13.63
CA GLU A 62 -34.02 17.35 -12.40
C GLU A 62 -34.68 16.12 -11.79
N GLU A 63 -36.01 16.08 -11.71
CA GLU A 63 -36.76 14.92 -11.22
C GLU A 63 -36.54 13.68 -12.10
N TYR A 64 -36.51 13.86 -13.43
CA TYR A 64 -36.21 12.78 -14.37
C TYR A 64 -34.79 12.24 -14.22
N ILE A 65 -33.79 13.12 -14.06
CA ILE A 65 -32.40 12.73 -13.80
C ILE A 65 -32.28 11.98 -12.47
N HIS A 66 -32.95 12.45 -11.42
CA HIS A 66 -32.99 11.76 -10.13
C HIS A 66 -33.60 10.36 -10.21
N SER A 67 -34.67 10.17 -11.00
CA SER A 67 -35.24 8.85 -11.30
C SER A 67 -34.19 7.92 -11.94
N LEU A 68 -33.49 8.39 -12.97
CA LEU A 68 -32.48 7.59 -13.68
C LEU A 68 -31.30 7.21 -12.77
N ILE A 69 -30.84 8.13 -11.93
CA ILE A 69 -29.76 7.88 -10.97
C ILE A 69 -30.19 6.83 -9.93
N ASN A 70 -31.39 6.96 -9.38
CA ASN A 70 -31.92 6.01 -8.39
C ASN A 70 -32.10 4.60 -8.97
N GLU A 71 -32.41 4.48 -10.27
CA GLU A 71 -32.49 3.21 -10.99
C GLU A 71 -31.13 2.68 -11.47
N ASN A 72 -30.02 3.31 -11.06
CA ASN A 72 -28.64 2.96 -11.43
C ASN A 72 -28.35 3.07 -12.94
N LYS A 73 -29.07 3.96 -13.65
CA LYS A 73 -28.96 4.23 -15.09
C LYS A 73 -28.15 5.50 -15.38
N LYS A 74 -27.03 5.73 -14.68
CA LYS A 74 -26.19 6.95 -14.78
C LYS A 74 -25.77 7.32 -16.20
N LEU A 75 -25.41 6.35 -17.03
CA LEU A 75 -25.05 6.58 -18.43
C LEU A 75 -26.19 7.22 -19.24
N GLN A 76 -27.45 6.88 -18.91
CA GLN A 76 -28.62 7.48 -19.57
C GLN A 76 -28.86 8.91 -19.10
N ALA A 77 -28.61 9.21 -17.82
CA ALA A 77 -28.67 10.57 -17.28
C ALA A 77 -27.61 11.48 -17.91
N VAL A 78 -26.35 11.01 -18.01
CA VAL A 78 -25.27 11.74 -18.68
C VAL A 78 -25.58 11.96 -20.16
N ALA A 79 -26.12 10.95 -20.86
CA ALA A 79 -26.51 11.08 -22.26
C ALA A 79 -27.66 12.07 -22.46
N PHE A 80 -28.63 12.10 -21.54
CA PHE A 80 -29.74 13.06 -21.55
C PHE A 80 -29.24 14.49 -21.38
N LEU A 81 -28.36 14.74 -20.39
CA LEU A 81 -27.74 16.04 -20.16
C LEU A 81 -26.90 16.51 -21.35
N HIS A 82 -26.11 15.61 -21.95
CA HIS A 82 -25.29 15.93 -23.10
C HIS A 82 -26.13 16.31 -24.33
N LYS A 83 -27.18 15.54 -24.62
CA LYS A 83 -28.00 15.71 -25.83
C LYS A 83 -29.03 16.83 -25.71
N ASN A 84 -29.66 16.97 -24.55
CA ASN A 84 -30.82 17.86 -24.37
C ASN A 84 -30.48 19.18 -23.67
N LYS A 85 -29.38 19.23 -22.90
CA LYS A 85 -28.93 20.44 -22.17
C LYS A 85 -27.64 21.03 -22.71
N ASN A 86 -27.15 20.54 -23.86
CA ASN A 86 -25.92 21.00 -24.52
C ASN A 86 -24.73 21.10 -23.53
N MET A 87 -24.67 20.18 -22.56
CA MET A 87 -23.53 20.05 -21.65
C MET A 87 -22.40 19.29 -22.34
N SER A 88 -21.16 19.60 -22.01
CA SER A 88 -20.06 18.70 -22.36
C SER A 88 -20.22 17.36 -21.61
N LEU A 89 -19.66 16.27 -22.14
CA LEU A 89 -19.71 14.96 -21.45
C LEU A 89 -19.12 15.04 -20.03
N LEU A 90 -18.11 15.88 -19.83
CA LEU A 90 -17.48 16.11 -18.53
C LEU A 90 -18.41 16.89 -17.59
N GLU A 91 -19.07 17.94 -18.08
CA GLU A 91 -20.06 18.69 -17.30
C GLU A 91 -21.25 17.81 -16.90
N ALA A 92 -21.77 17.02 -17.84
CA ALA A 92 -22.87 16.10 -17.60
C ALA A 92 -22.50 15.03 -16.55
N LYS A 93 -21.27 14.48 -16.62
CA LYS A 93 -20.76 13.56 -15.58
C LYS A 93 -20.67 14.25 -14.22
N ASN A 94 -20.07 15.44 -14.15
CA ASN A 94 -19.90 16.16 -12.89
C ASN A 94 -21.25 16.56 -12.26
N TYR A 95 -22.25 16.89 -13.08
CA TYR A 95 -23.59 17.19 -12.61
C TYR A 95 -24.29 15.94 -12.05
N ASP A 96 -24.23 14.81 -12.76
CA ASP A 96 -24.75 13.51 -12.31
C ASP A 96 -24.10 13.05 -10.99
N ASP A 97 -22.78 13.20 -10.88
CA ASP A 97 -22.00 12.84 -9.68
C ASP A 97 -22.34 13.71 -8.46
N ASN A 98 -22.75 14.97 -8.67
CA ASN A 98 -23.18 15.88 -7.62
C ASN A 98 -24.63 15.61 -7.18
N LEU A 99 -25.50 15.12 -8.07
CA LEU A 99 -26.89 14.76 -7.77
C LEU A 99 -27.04 13.41 -7.08
N ALA A 100 -26.05 12.52 -7.24
CA ALA A 100 -26.12 11.17 -6.70
C ALA A 100 -26.30 11.18 -5.17
N PRO A 101 -27.37 10.57 -4.63
CA PRO A 101 -27.56 10.48 -3.19
C PRO A 101 -26.40 9.70 -2.57
N TYR A 102 -25.96 10.14 -1.39
CA TYR A 102 -24.87 9.56 -0.58
C TYR A 102 -25.17 8.09 -0.19
N LYS A 103 -25.07 7.17 -1.15
CA LYS A 103 -24.99 5.74 -0.91
C LYS A 103 -23.87 5.19 -1.80
N GLU A 104 -22.83 4.73 -1.11
CA GLU A 104 -21.73 3.93 -1.67
C GLU A 104 -20.97 4.58 -2.84
N LYS A 105 -20.05 5.50 -2.50
CA LYS A 105 -18.85 5.69 -3.31
C LYS A 105 -18.02 4.42 -3.24
N ASP A 106 -18.26 3.53 -4.18
CA ASP A 106 -17.45 2.34 -4.40
C ASP A 106 -15.99 2.72 -4.67
N MET A 107 -15.14 1.93 -4.05
CA MET A 107 -13.69 2.04 -3.84
C MET A 107 -12.83 2.06 -5.13
N ALA A 108 -13.45 2.08 -6.32
CA ALA A 108 -12.79 1.93 -7.60
C ALA A 108 -12.34 3.26 -8.24
N GLU A 109 -13.11 4.35 -8.10
CA GLU A 109 -12.77 5.64 -8.75
C GLU A 109 -11.65 6.41 -8.02
N MET A 110 -11.40 6.10 -6.75
CA MET A 110 -10.31 6.73 -5.98
C MET A 110 -8.91 6.35 -6.49
N ASN A 111 -8.79 5.26 -7.28
CA ASN A 111 -7.52 4.81 -7.87
C ASN A 111 -7.20 5.48 -9.22
N SER A 112 -8.12 6.24 -9.82
CA SER A 112 -7.91 6.90 -11.12
C SER A 112 -7.40 8.34 -11.01
N TYR A 113 -7.42 8.95 -9.82
CA TYR A 113 -7.02 10.35 -9.63
C TYR A 113 -5.53 10.52 -9.26
N TYR A 114 -4.77 9.42 -9.18
CA TYR A 114 -3.34 9.42 -8.87
C TYR A 114 -2.51 8.67 -9.91
N ILE A 115 -2.66 9.01 -11.18
CA ILE A 115 -1.59 8.83 -12.17
C ILE A 115 -1.62 10.04 -13.10
N ASP A 116 -0.84 11.08 -12.78
CA ASP A 116 0.08 11.70 -13.74
C ASP A 116 0.93 12.83 -13.13
N ASN A 117 2.15 12.94 -13.66
CA ASN A 117 3.18 13.97 -13.45
C ASN A 117 4.13 13.85 -12.25
N SER A 118 4.95 12.79 -12.27
CA SER A 118 6.36 12.95 -11.94
C SER A 118 7.06 13.72 -13.07
N ASN A 119 7.20 15.03 -12.90
CA ASN A 119 8.28 15.88 -13.43
C ASN A 119 7.84 17.34 -13.27
N ASN A 120 8.08 17.92 -12.10
CA ASN A 120 8.62 19.28 -12.00
C ASN A 120 9.04 19.58 -10.56
N ARG A 121 10.30 19.97 -10.44
CA ARG A 121 10.95 20.45 -9.23
C ARG A 121 10.60 21.93 -9.07
N SER A 122 10.44 22.36 -7.81
CA SER A 122 10.38 23.74 -7.30
C SER A 122 9.01 24.43 -7.16
N SER A 123 8.58 24.55 -5.90
CA SER A 123 8.06 25.74 -5.21
C SER A 123 6.96 25.36 -4.22
N TYR A 124 7.34 25.12 -2.96
CA TYR A 124 6.37 24.84 -1.90
C TYR A 124 5.90 26.18 -1.31
N LYS A 125 4.82 26.73 -1.87
CA LYS A 125 3.96 27.66 -1.15
C LYS A 125 2.89 26.80 -0.48
N SER A 126 2.91 26.77 0.85
CA SER A 126 1.99 26.03 1.72
C SER A 126 0.54 26.31 1.33
N LYS A 127 -0.12 25.33 0.72
CA LYS A 127 -1.57 25.32 0.54
C LYS A 127 -2.16 24.58 1.74
N GLU A 128 -2.79 25.33 2.63
CA GLU A 128 -3.36 24.84 3.89
C GLU A 128 -4.31 23.66 3.65
N ILE A 129 -4.03 22.55 4.34
CA ILE A 129 -4.93 21.40 4.42
C ILE A 129 -6.07 21.79 5.37
N PRO A 130 -7.35 21.70 4.96
CA PRO A 130 -8.44 22.01 5.87
C PRO A 130 -8.45 20.96 6.99
N ILE A 131 -8.20 21.42 8.21
CA ILE A 131 -8.24 20.63 9.44
C ILE A 131 -9.70 20.23 9.68
N ARG A 132 -10.08 19.04 9.20
CA ARG A 132 -11.26 18.33 9.72
C ARG A 132 -10.81 17.43 10.87
N ARG A 133 -10.87 17.98 12.08
CA ARG A 133 -10.92 17.18 13.31
C ARG A 133 -12.14 16.29 13.25
N GLY A 134 -11.95 15.00 13.54
CA GLY A 134 -13.03 14.02 13.62
C GLY A 134 -13.03 13.01 12.48
N HIS A 135 -11.90 12.33 12.22
CA HIS A 135 -11.97 11.02 11.59
C HIS A 135 -12.20 9.98 12.69
N ILE A 136 -13.48 9.66 12.90
CA ILE A 136 -13.89 8.45 13.60
C ILE A 136 -13.17 7.29 12.92
N PHE A 137 -12.35 6.59 13.68
CA PHE A 137 -11.56 5.45 13.27
C PHE A 137 -12.46 4.26 12.92
N ASP A 138 -13.06 4.32 11.73
CA ASP A 138 -13.79 3.20 11.13
C ASP A 138 -13.11 2.72 9.84
N LYS A 139 -11.79 2.94 9.74
CA LYS A 139 -10.99 2.35 8.67
C LYS A 139 -10.70 0.90 9.03
N LYS A 140 -11.66 0.02 8.69
CA LYS A 140 -11.64 -1.46 8.76
C LYS A 140 -10.21 -2.01 8.90
N LEU A 141 -9.94 -2.72 10.01
CA LEU A 141 -8.68 -3.42 10.27
C LEU A 141 -8.20 -4.29 9.08
N ASN A 142 -9.13 -4.70 8.20
CA ASN A 142 -8.91 -5.42 6.95
C ASN A 142 -7.94 -4.73 5.97
N ILE A 143 -7.77 -3.40 6.02
CA ILE A 143 -6.86 -2.68 5.11
C ILE A 143 -5.38 -2.94 5.45
N PHE A 144 -5.09 -3.36 6.69
CA PHE A 144 -3.73 -3.36 7.22
C PHE A 144 -3.00 -4.69 7.13
N ILE A 145 -3.68 -5.72 6.62
CA ILE A 145 -3.03 -6.93 6.15
C ILE A 145 -3.28 -7.00 4.66
N PRO A 146 -2.43 -6.38 3.82
CA PRO A 146 -2.43 -6.74 2.42
C PRO A 146 -2.29 -8.26 2.41
N ASN A 147 -3.24 -8.94 1.77
CA ASN A 147 -3.27 -10.39 1.60
C ASN A 147 -3.78 -11.32 2.72
N LEU A 148 -4.39 -10.95 3.85
CA LEU A 148 -4.87 -12.01 4.79
C LEU A 148 -5.84 -12.99 4.11
N ALA A 149 -6.79 -12.44 3.34
CA ALA A 149 -7.72 -13.23 2.54
C ALA A 149 -6.99 -14.06 1.46
N ARG A 150 -5.92 -13.53 0.85
CA ARG A 150 -5.11 -14.26 -0.13
C ARG A 150 -4.24 -15.33 0.53
N GLN A 151 -3.69 -15.09 1.72
CA GLN A 151 -2.95 -16.07 2.52
C GLN A 151 -3.86 -17.21 2.94
N ARG A 152 -5.11 -16.93 3.37
CA ARG A 152 -6.12 -17.97 3.62
C ARG A 152 -6.39 -18.82 2.37
N LYS A 153 -6.59 -18.19 1.21
CA LYS A 153 -6.78 -18.90 -0.06
C LYS A 153 -5.55 -19.75 -0.42
N PHE A 154 -4.36 -19.17 -0.33
CA PHE A 154 -3.09 -19.83 -0.63
C PHE A 154 -2.82 -21.01 0.32
N ASN A 155 -3.07 -20.84 1.62
CA ASN A 155 -2.90 -21.89 2.61
C ASN A 155 -3.86 -23.08 2.37
N LYS A 156 -5.09 -22.81 1.91
CA LYS A 156 -6.02 -23.85 1.46
C LYS A 156 -5.47 -24.59 0.23
N VAL A 157 -4.92 -23.88 -0.75
CA VAL A 157 -4.30 -24.51 -1.93
C VAL A 157 -3.12 -25.40 -1.53
N ILE A 158 -2.23 -24.93 -0.65
CA ILE A 158 -1.13 -25.74 -0.12
C ILE A 158 -1.66 -27.01 0.56
N LEU A 159 -2.71 -26.90 1.38
CA LEU A 159 -3.33 -28.06 2.04
C LEU A 159 -3.86 -29.09 1.04
N TYR A 160 -4.54 -28.64 -0.03
CA TYR A 160 -5.06 -29.55 -1.05
C TYR A 160 -3.93 -30.24 -1.82
N ILE A 161 -2.84 -29.53 -2.14
CA ILE A 161 -1.66 -30.12 -2.77
C ILE A 161 -1.01 -31.16 -1.84
N LEU A 162 -0.87 -30.83 -0.55
CA LEU A 162 -0.33 -31.75 0.46
C LEU A 162 -1.20 -33.02 0.55
N LEU A 163 -2.52 -32.87 0.59
CA LEU A 163 -3.46 -34.00 0.65
C LEU A 163 -3.37 -34.86 -0.61
N LEU A 164 -3.38 -34.25 -1.80
CA LEU A 164 -3.22 -34.96 -3.07
C LEU A 164 -1.91 -35.78 -3.11
N LEU A 165 -0.79 -35.17 -2.72
CA LEU A 165 0.50 -35.84 -2.65
C LEU A 165 0.49 -37.00 -1.65
N THR A 166 -0.14 -36.82 -0.48
CA THR A 166 -0.25 -37.90 0.50
C THR A 166 -1.02 -39.11 -0.05
N VAL A 167 -2.12 -38.87 -0.77
CA VAL A 167 -2.92 -39.94 -1.41
C VAL A 167 -2.09 -40.67 -2.47
N ILE A 168 -1.33 -39.94 -3.29
CA ILE A 168 -0.45 -40.55 -4.28
C ILE A 168 0.61 -41.43 -3.61
N SER A 169 1.25 -40.96 -2.54
CA SER A 169 2.22 -41.76 -1.77
C SER A 169 1.58 -42.99 -1.10
N LEU A 170 0.33 -42.88 -0.63
CA LEU A 170 -0.45 -43.98 -0.07
C LEU A 170 -0.77 -45.07 -1.11
N ILE A 171 -1.11 -44.67 -2.34
CA ILE A 171 -1.36 -45.61 -3.44
C ILE A 171 -0.05 -46.29 -3.89
N GLN A 172 1.09 -45.60 -3.83
CA GLN A 172 2.39 -46.16 -4.19
C GLN A 172 2.90 -47.21 -3.19
N LEU A 173 2.54 -47.10 -1.90
CA LEU A 173 2.98 -48.02 -0.84
C LEU A 173 2.77 -49.52 -1.15
N PRO A 174 1.56 -49.99 -1.55
CA PRO A 174 1.33 -51.40 -1.87
C PRO A 174 1.96 -51.86 -3.20
N LEU A 175 2.25 -50.92 -4.11
CA LEU A 175 2.87 -51.18 -5.42
C LEU A 175 4.41 -51.09 -5.39
N LEU A 176 5.00 -50.84 -4.22
CA LEU A 176 6.43 -50.60 -4.05
C LEU A 176 7.20 -51.93 -3.97
N ASP A 177 7.99 -52.23 -5.00
CA ASP A 177 8.98 -53.31 -4.94
C ASP A 177 10.21 -52.86 -4.13
N ARG A 178 10.35 -53.43 -2.94
CA ARG A 178 11.46 -53.13 -2.01
C ARG A 178 12.82 -53.60 -2.52
N THR A 179 12.86 -54.46 -3.53
CA THR A 179 14.11 -54.95 -4.13
C THR A 179 14.63 -54.04 -5.25
N SER A 180 13.76 -53.19 -5.81
CA SER A 180 14.12 -52.27 -6.88
C SER A 180 14.65 -50.94 -6.36
N TYR A 181 15.94 -50.68 -6.63
CA TYR A 181 16.62 -49.44 -6.24
C TYR A 181 15.90 -48.18 -6.77
N TYR A 182 15.48 -48.18 -8.04
CA TYR A 182 14.83 -47.02 -8.65
C TYR A 182 13.43 -46.76 -8.10
N GLN A 183 12.66 -47.81 -7.80
CA GLN A 183 11.33 -47.65 -7.19
C GLN A 183 11.43 -47.16 -5.75
N MET A 184 12.39 -47.68 -4.97
CA MET A 184 12.62 -47.23 -3.61
C MET A 184 13.12 -45.77 -3.55
N LEU A 185 14.00 -45.38 -4.49
CA LEU A 185 14.48 -44.01 -4.62
C LEU A 185 13.36 -43.02 -4.99
N PHE A 186 12.47 -43.40 -5.92
CA PHE A 186 11.32 -42.59 -6.33
C PHE A 186 10.33 -42.38 -5.17
N PHE A 187 10.03 -43.45 -4.42
CA PHE A 187 9.16 -43.38 -3.24
C PHE A 187 9.74 -42.47 -2.14
N LEU A 188 11.05 -42.57 -1.86
CA LEU A 188 11.75 -41.68 -0.93
C LEU A 188 11.66 -40.21 -1.35
N PHE A 189 11.83 -39.91 -2.64
CA PHE A 189 11.70 -38.55 -3.14
C PHE A 189 10.29 -37.98 -2.96
N SER A 190 9.26 -38.80 -3.19
CA SER A 190 7.86 -38.40 -3.03
C SER A 190 7.49 -38.12 -1.56
N SER A 191 7.95 -38.99 -0.65
CA SER A 191 7.67 -38.90 0.78
C SER A 191 8.44 -37.76 1.48
N VAL A 192 9.71 -37.55 1.11
CA VAL A 192 10.53 -36.45 1.66
C VAL A 192 9.95 -35.08 1.28
N SER A 193 9.29 -34.97 0.13
CA SER A 193 8.67 -33.72 -0.34
C SER A 193 7.46 -33.29 0.50
N LEU A 194 6.83 -34.19 1.26
CA LEU A 194 5.68 -33.88 2.11
C LEU A 194 6.06 -33.04 3.34
N LEU A 195 7.24 -33.29 3.91
CA LEU A 195 7.73 -32.60 5.11
C LEU A 195 7.88 -31.07 4.93
N PRO A 196 8.57 -30.54 3.89
CA PRO A 196 8.68 -29.10 3.70
C PRO A 196 7.33 -28.44 3.40
N LEU A 197 6.45 -29.09 2.64
CA LEU A 197 5.09 -28.60 2.37
C LEU A 197 4.27 -28.50 3.66
N LEU A 198 4.36 -29.48 4.55
CA LEU A 198 3.70 -29.48 5.86
C LEU A 198 4.23 -28.35 6.76
N VAL A 199 5.54 -28.14 6.81
CA VAL A 199 6.16 -27.02 7.56
C VAL A 199 5.69 -25.67 7.03
N ILE A 200 5.65 -25.49 5.71
CA ILE A 200 5.14 -24.26 5.09
C ILE A 200 3.66 -24.04 5.44
N TRP A 201 2.83 -25.08 5.34
CA TRP A 201 1.41 -25.00 5.68
C TRP A 201 1.18 -24.59 7.14
N ILE A 202 1.85 -25.26 8.09
CA ILE A 202 1.75 -24.92 9.52
C ILE A 202 2.25 -23.50 9.77
N GLY A 203 3.36 -23.10 9.16
CA GLY A 203 3.91 -21.76 9.30
C GLY A 203 2.94 -20.67 8.83
N VAL A 204 2.30 -20.86 7.67
CA VAL A 204 1.29 -19.93 7.16
C VAL A 204 0.03 -19.95 8.01
N ALA A 205 -0.44 -21.11 8.46
CA ALA A 205 -1.60 -21.24 9.34
C ALA A 205 -1.41 -20.52 10.67
N LEU A 206 -0.25 -20.72 11.32
CA LEU A 206 0.12 -20.02 12.54
C LEU A 206 0.21 -18.52 12.31
N ASN A 207 0.81 -18.07 11.20
CA ASN A 207 0.89 -16.66 10.88
C ASN A 207 -0.51 -16.02 10.76
N ILE A 208 -1.45 -16.69 10.07
CA ILE A 208 -2.85 -16.24 9.95
C ILE A 208 -3.49 -16.14 11.35
N HIS A 209 -3.37 -17.17 12.17
CA HIS A 209 -3.94 -17.21 13.51
C HIS A 209 -3.39 -16.10 14.42
N PHE A 210 -2.06 -15.95 14.47
CA PHE A 210 -1.44 -14.87 15.25
C PHE A 210 -1.88 -13.49 14.77
N THR A 211 -1.94 -13.31 13.45
CA THR A 211 -2.41 -12.06 12.87
C THR A 211 -3.86 -11.76 13.27
N GLU A 212 -4.76 -12.72 13.16
CA GLU A 212 -6.16 -12.58 13.54
C GLU A 212 -6.34 -12.31 15.04
N LYS A 213 -5.56 -12.99 15.89
CA LYS A 213 -5.51 -12.69 17.32
C LYS A 213 -5.06 -11.26 17.59
N THR A 214 -4.00 -10.79 16.91
CA THR A 214 -3.53 -9.40 17.08
C THR A 214 -4.54 -8.37 16.59
N LEU A 215 -5.36 -8.67 15.57
CA LEU A 215 -6.42 -7.77 15.13
C LEU A 215 -7.53 -7.64 16.17
N LYS A 216 -7.99 -8.76 16.75
CA LYS A 216 -9.00 -8.74 17.81
C LYS A 216 -8.51 -7.97 19.03
N GLU A 217 -7.26 -8.20 19.44
CA GLU A 217 -6.64 -7.42 20.50
C GLU A 217 -6.60 -5.92 20.16
N LEU A 218 -6.29 -5.54 18.91
CA LEU A 218 -6.26 -4.13 18.51
C LEU A 218 -7.64 -3.44 18.53
N GLU A 219 -8.71 -4.20 18.25
CA GLU A 219 -10.09 -3.72 18.29
C GLU A 219 -10.56 -3.49 19.74
N GLU A 220 -10.15 -4.35 20.66
CA GLU A 220 -10.52 -4.29 22.09
C GLU A 220 -9.60 -3.40 22.94
N VAL A 221 -8.44 -2.96 22.42
CA VAL A 221 -7.49 -2.16 23.19
C VAL A 221 -7.99 -0.72 23.40
N GLU A 222 -8.57 -0.51 24.58
CA GLU A 222 -8.63 0.78 25.23
C GLU A 222 -7.21 1.24 25.58
N LEU A 223 -6.92 2.52 25.32
CA LEU A 223 -5.57 3.06 25.47
C LEU A 223 -5.20 3.14 26.96
N THR A 224 -4.37 2.22 27.44
CA THR A 224 -3.80 2.31 28.80
C THR A 224 -2.88 3.52 28.89
N ASN A 225 -2.86 4.19 30.05
CA ASN A 225 -2.01 5.37 30.25
C ASN A 225 -0.50 5.03 30.28
N GLU A 226 -0.18 3.75 30.49
CA GLU A 226 1.19 3.22 30.47
C GLU A 226 1.28 2.03 29.52
N PHE A 227 2.28 2.03 28.64
CA PHE A 227 2.61 0.90 27.77
C PHE A 227 4.05 0.96 27.27
N GLU A 228 4.67 -0.21 27.07
CA GLU A 228 6.03 -0.35 26.54
C GLU A 228 6.01 -0.80 25.08
N ILE A 229 6.73 -0.09 24.21
CA ILE A 229 6.93 -0.44 22.81
C ILE A 229 8.34 -0.95 22.61
N LYS A 230 8.47 -2.12 21.98
CA LYS A 230 9.77 -2.70 21.68
C LYS A 230 10.10 -2.50 20.21
N SER A 231 11.40 -2.35 19.91
CA SER A 231 11.86 -2.45 18.54
C SER A 231 11.42 -3.79 17.92
N LEU A 232 11.01 -3.75 16.66
CA LEU A 232 10.48 -4.91 15.97
C LEU A 232 11.51 -6.05 15.99
N LYS A 233 11.15 -7.15 16.65
CA LYS A 233 11.91 -8.40 16.57
C LYS A 233 11.53 -9.12 15.29
N GLU A 234 12.42 -9.08 14.30
CA GLU A 234 12.32 -9.98 13.15
C GLU A 234 12.62 -11.42 13.59
N ASN A 235 11.61 -12.12 14.11
CA ASN A 235 11.75 -13.52 14.52
C ASN A 235 12.02 -14.44 13.32
N PHE A 236 11.49 -14.08 12.15
CA PHE A 236 11.70 -14.83 10.91
C PHE A 236 13.16 -14.80 10.44
N THR A 237 13.83 -13.64 10.46
CA THR A 237 15.25 -13.60 10.07
C THR A 237 16.10 -14.45 11.01
N PHE A 238 15.72 -14.54 12.28
CA PHE A 238 16.39 -15.39 13.27
C PHE A 238 16.22 -16.86 12.97
N PHE A 239 15.00 -17.29 12.67
CA PHE A 239 14.71 -18.64 12.23
C PHE A 239 15.52 -19.00 10.97
N PHE A 240 15.61 -18.09 10.00
CA PHE A 240 16.42 -18.27 8.79
C PHE A 240 17.91 -18.40 9.10
N PHE A 241 18.45 -17.57 10.00
CA PHE A 241 19.83 -17.70 10.44
C PHE A 241 20.08 -19.05 11.11
N ILE A 242 19.19 -19.50 12.02
CA ILE A 242 19.29 -20.81 12.67
C ILE A 242 19.26 -21.93 11.62
N PHE A 243 18.34 -21.86 10.65
CA PHE A 243 18.26 -22.83 9.57
C PHE A 243 19.53 -22.87 8.71
N ILE A 244 20.08 -21.70 8.34
CA ILE A 244 21.36 -21.59 7.63
C ILE A 244 22.50 -22.18 8.46
N PHE A 245 22.53 -21.96 9.78
CA PHE A 245 23.52 -22.57 10.66
C PHE A 245 23.40 -24.09 10.68
N VAL A 246 22.19 -24.63 10.84
CA VAL A 246 21.96 -26.08 10.80
C VAL A 246 22.39 -26.67 9.45
N PHE A 247 22.06 -25.99 8.35
CA PHE A 247 22.49 -26.39 7.01
C PHE A 247 24.02 -26.35 6.86
N LEU A 248 24.69 -25.29 7.31
CA LEU A 248 26.15 -25.16 7.27
C LEU A 248 26.82 -26.24 8.12
N ILE A 249 26.28 -26.56 9.30
CA ILE A 249 26.75 -27.65 10.16
C ILE A 249 26.61 -28.99 9.43
N LEU A 250 25.48 -29.25 8.78
CA LEU A 250 25.24 -30.46 8.00
C LEU A 250 26.20 -30.59 6.82
N VAL A 251 26.41 -29.52 6.06
CA VAL A 251 27.36 -29.49 4.93
C VAL A 251 28.78 -29.73 5.43
N THR A 252 29.16 -29.10 6.54
CA THR A 252 30.47 -29.30 7.17
C THR A 252 30.64 -30.74 7.64
N TYR A 253 29.60 -31.34 8.23
CA TYR A 253 29.60 -32.73 8.65
C TYR A 253 29.77 -33.69 7.45
N LEU A 254 29.04 -33.49 6.36
CA LEU A 254 29.18 -34.29 5.14
C LEU A 254 30.57 -34.15 4.52
N GLN A 255 31.12 -32.93 4.51
CA GLN A 255 32.47 -32.66 4.04
C GLN A 255 33.51 -33.39 4.89
N VAL A 256 33.41 -33.32 6.22
CA VAL A 256 34.31 -34.03 7.14
C VAL A 256 34.18 -35.54 6.98
N HIS A 257 32.96 -36.09 6.86
CA HIS A 257 32.74 -37.51 6.63
C HIS A 257 33.37 -38.00 5.32
N LYS A 258 33.28 -37.19 4.24
CA LYS A 258 33.94 -37.48 2.96
C LYS A 258 35.47 -37.42 3.09
N SER A 259 35.99 -36.36 3.71
CA SER A 259 37.43 -36.15 3.88
C SER A 259 38.09 -37.13 4.86
N PHE A 260 37.32 -37.75 5.76
CA PHE A 260 37.81 -38.83 6.63
C PHE A 260 38.13 -40.12 5.85
N LYS A 261 37.51 -40.30 4.68
CA LYS A 261 37.71 -41.50 3.84
C LYS A 261 38.96 -41.40 2.95
N TRP A 262 39.33 -40.18 2.52
CA TRP A 262 40.52 -39.89 1.70
C TRP A 262 41.01 -38.47 1.97
N PHE A 263 41.94 -38.30 2.91
CA PHE A 263 42.43 -36.98 3.29
C PHE A 263 43.38 -36.42 2.22
N SER A 264 42.99 -35.36 1.52
CA SER A 264 43.80 -34.69 0.49
C SER A 264 43.75 -33.17 0.64
N TYR A 265 44.88 -32.49 0.39
CA TYR A 265 44.99 -31.02 0.46
C TYR A 265 43.98 -30.28 -0.44
N ARG A 266 43.49 -30.92 -1.52
CA ARG A 266 42.44 -30.37 -2.38
C ARG A 266 41.09 -30.21 -1.67
N GLU A 267 40.81 -30.98 -0.63
CA GLU A 267 39.56 -30.92 0.13
C GLU A 267 39.59 -29.94 1.31
N LEU A 268 40.75 -29.40 1.68
CA LEU A 268 40.90 -28.39 2.75
C LEU A 268 40.43 -27.00 2.33
N PHE A 269 40.66 -26.62 1.06
CA PHE A 269 40.25 -25.33 0.53
C PHE A 269 38.73 -25.06 0.65
N PRO A 270 37.83 -25.96 0.22
CA PRO A 270 36.39 -25.75 0.39
C PRO A 270 35.96 -25.71 1.86
N PHE A 271 36.63 -26.45 2.75
CA PHE A 271 36.37 -26.41 4.19
C PHE A 271 36.68 -25.02 4.79
N ILE A 272 37.82 -24.43 4.44
CA ILE A 272 38.21 -23.08 4.89
C ILE A 272 37.21 -22.03 4.38
N LEU A 273 36.75 -22.15 3.13
CA LEU A 273 35.71 -21.26 2.58
C LEU A 273 34.38 -21.36 3.34
N ILE A 274 33.92 -22.57 3.68
CA ILE A 274 32.70 -22.78 4.45
C ILE A 274 32.83 -22.15 5.85
N VAL A 275 33.97 -22.33 6.52
CA VAL A 275 34.24 -21.73 7.83
C VAL A 275 34.21 -20.19 7.75
N ALA A 276 34.87 -19.60 6.74
CA ALA A 276 34.87 -18.15 6.55
C ALA A 276 33.46 -17.58 6.31
N VAL A 277 32.65 -18.24 5.48
CA VAL A 277 31.24 -17.87 5.24
C VAL A 277 30.41 -18.00 6.52
N THR A 278 30.67 -19.03 7.33
CA THR A 278 29.98 -19.26 8.61
C THR A 278 30.27 -18.14 9.61
N ILE A 279 31.55 -17.75 9.76
CA ILE A 279 31.98 -16.65 10.63
C ILE A 279 31.36 -15.31 10.20
N TYR A 280 31.34 -15.02 8.90
CA TYR A 280 30.73 -13.81 8.37
C TYR A 280 29.22 -13.74 8.65
N ASN A 281 28.51 -14.86 8.47
CA ASN A 281 27.09 -14.96 8.81
C ASN A 281 26.83 -14.78 10.32
N LEU A 282 27.68 -15.35 11.18
CA LEU A 282 27.67 -15.13 12.64
C LEU A 282 27.81 -13.65 12.98
N TYR A 283 28.77 -12.96 12.36
CA TYR A 283 28.98 -11.53 12.58
C TYR A 283 27.74 -10.69 12.22
N ILE A 284 27.15 -10.92 11.04
CA ILE A 284 25.93 -10.22 10.62
C ILE A 284 24.77 -10.49 11.60
N PHE A 285 24.62 -11.74 12.03
CA PHE A 285 23.59 -12.14 12.99
C PHE A 285 23.75 -11.40 14.33
N PHE A 286 24.96 -11.37 14.88
CA PHE A 286 25.25 -10.65 16.13
C PHE A 286 25.05 -9.14 16.02
N LYS A 287 25.43 -8.53 14.88
CA LYS A 287 25.16 -7.11 14.62
C LYS A 287 23.66 -6.81 14.63
N LYS A 288 22.84 -7.68 14.01
CA LYS A 288 21.38 -7.58 14.03
C LYS A 288 20.79 -7.79 15.43
N LEU A 289 21.40 -8.62 16.28
CA LEU A 289 21.00 -8.81 17.68
C LEU A 289 21.17 -7.52 18.52
N LYS A 290 22.28 -6.79 18.33
CA LYS A 290 22.62 -5.61 19.14
C LYS A 290 21.59 -4.48 18.97
N ASN A 291 21.10 -4.28 17.75
CA ASN A 291 20.15 -3.19 17.43
C ASN A 291 18.73 -3.41 17.99
N ARG A 292 18.46 -4.55 18.65
CA ARG A 292 17.14 -4.94 19.21
C ARG A 292 16.92 -4.56 20.67
N LYS A 293 17.89 -3.86 21.28
CA LYS A 293 17.90 -3.57 22.72
C LYS A 293 17.16 -2.29 23.08
N TYR A 294 16.69 -1.54 22.10
CA TYR A 294 15.93 -0.31 22.30
C TYR A 294 14.44 -0.61 22.49
N SER A 295 13.85 0.01 23.51
CA SER A 295 12.41 0.12 23.73
C SER A 295 12.02 1.54 24.14
N LEU A 296 10.78 1.90 23.90
CA LEU A 296 10.18 3.14 24.38
C LEU A 296 9.19 2.77 25.47
N ASN A 297 9.32 3.36 26.65
CA ASN A 297 8.33 3.23 27.70
C ASN A 297 7.52 4.53 27.77
N ILE A 298 6.22 4.41 27.60
CA ILE A 298 5.29 5.53 27.59
C ILE A 298 4.56 5.54 28.91
N ASN A 299 4.69 6.64 29.64
CA ASN A 299 3.94 6.91 30.85
C ASN A 299 3.30 8.30 30.77
N GLY A 300 2.02 8.34 30.41
CA GLY A 300 1.29 9.59 30.24
C GLY A 300 1.97 10.51 29.23
N LYS A 301 2.48 11.67 29.67
CA LYS A 301 3.18 12.64 28.81
C LYS A 301 4.68 12.38 28.64
N ASN A 302 5.23 11.38 29.33
CA ASN A 302 6.65 11.08 29.31
C ASN A 302 6.91 9.85 28.44
N ILE A 303 7.88 9.94 27.55
CA ILE A 303 8.37 8.86 26.70
C ILE A 303 9.83 8.63 27.07
N SER A 304 10.13 7.56 27.82
CA SER A 304 11.50 7.19 28.15
C SER A 304 12.07 6.23 27.11
N ILE A 305 13.28 6.53 26.65
CA ILE A 305 14.06 5.67 25.76
C ILE A 305 14.87 4.72 26.64
N LEU A 306 14.55 3.43 26.54
CA LEU A 306 15.23 2.36 27.24
C LEU A 306 16.22 1.66 26.30
N TYR A 307 17.42 1.36 26.78
CA TYR A 307 18.33 0.39 26.16
C TYR A 307 18.70 -0.69 27.16
N LYS A 308 18.47 -1.94 26.77
CA LYS A 308 18.71 -3.10 27.66
C LYS A 308 18.01 -2.91 29.02
N ASN A 309 16.79 -2.36 28.99
CA ASN A 309 15.93 -2.05 30.14
C ASN A 309 16.44 -0.92 31.07
N ASN A 310 17.52 -0.23 30.71
CA ASN A 310 17.98 0.95 31.42
C ASN A 310 17.51 2.20 30.67
N GLU A 311 16.97 3.17 31.39
CA GLU A 311 16.62 4.48 30.85
C GLU A 311 17.88 5.24 30.46
N ILE A 312 17.96 5.67 29.20
CA ILE A 312 19.05 6.52 28.71
C ILE A 312 18.60 7.97 28.56
N ASP A 313 17.35 8.18 28.18
CA ASP A 313 16.84 9.51 27.85
C ASP A 313 15.33 9.60 28.06
N LEU A 314 14.82 10.79 28.37
CA LEU A 314 13.42 11.05 28.67
C LEU A 314 12.90 12.23 27.84
N ILE A 315 11.91 11.95 27.00
CA ILE A 315 11.28 12.91 26.10
C ILE A 315 9.89 13.24 26.65
N LYS A 316 9.58 14.53 26.78
CA LYS A 316 8.21 14.99 27.09
C LYS A 316 7.44 15.18 25.79
N THR A 317 6.18 14.77 25.73
CA THR A 317 5.32 14.97 24.54
C THR A 317 5.26 16.43 24.10
N ASP A 318 5.27 17.36 25.05
CA ASP A 318 5.19 18.80 24.79
C ASP A 318 6.45 19.37 24.08
N SER A 319 7.53 18.60 24.05
CA SER A 319 8.81 18.92 23.36
C SER A 319 8.92 18.32 21.95
N ILE A 320 7.97 17.45 21.59
CA ILE A 320 7.87 16.83 20.27
C ILE A 320 7.19 17.81 19.34
N ASP A 321 7.77 18.01 18.17
CA ASP A 321 7.18 18.85 17.12
C ASP A 321 6.30 18.01 16.20
N CYS A 322 6.88 16.96 15.63
CA CYS A 322 6.18 16.01 14.81
C CYS A 322 6.68 14.57 15.01
N VAL A 323 5.80 13.64 14.70
CA VAL A 323 6.09 12.21 14.61
C VAL A 323 5.78 11.76 13.20
N GLU A 324 6.77 11.15 12.56
CA GLU A 324 6.63 10.59 11.22
C GLU A 324 6.56 9.06 11.29
N PHE A 325 5.58 8.50 10.60
CA PHE A 325 5.49 7.06 10.35
C PHE A 325 5.75 6.79 8.88
N TYR A 326 6.75 5.96 8.57
CA TYR A 326 7.06 5.59 7.19
C TYR A 326 7.56 4.15 7.06
N ALA A 327 7.56 3.67 5.81
CA ALA A 327 8.15 2.39 5.42
C ALA A 327 9.53 2.63 4.80
N LYS A 328 10.57 1.94 5.30
CA LYS A 328 11.91 2.02 4.67
C LYS A 328 11.82 1.53 3.22
N ARG A 329 12.31 2.33 2.28
CA ARG A 329 12.41 1.92 0.87
C ARG A 329 13.67 1.08 0.70
N LEU A 330 13.54 -0.19 0.31
CA LEU A 330 14.70 -0.94 -0.17
C LEU A 330 15.13 -0.38 -1.54
N ARG A 331 16.43 -0.46 -1.85
CA ARG A 331 17.05 -0.01 -3.12
C ARG A 331 16.26 -0.41 -4.38
N ASN A 332 15.44 -1.47 -4.33
CA ASN A 332 14.57 -1.92 -5.41
C ASN A 332 13.11 -1.52 -5.21
N LYS A 333 12.75 -0.22 -5.30
CA LYS A 333 11.39 0.39 -5.44
C LYS A 333 10.19 -0.13 -4.60
N LYS A 334 10.32 -1.23 -3.85
CA LYS A 334 9.31 -1.84 -2.99
C LYS A 334 9.50 -1.29 -1.58
N LYS A 335 8.44 -0.67 -1.05
CA LYS A 335 8.37 -0.26 0.35
C LYS A 335 8.46 -1.51 1.23
N GLU A 336 9.25 -1.46 2.29
CA GLU A 336 9.20 -2.47 3.35
C GLU A 336 7.84 -2.38 4.05
N ILE A 337 7.18 -3.51 4.34
CA ILE A 337 5.82 -3.50 4.92
C ILE A 337 5.86 -3.15 6.43
N LYS A 338 7.03 -2.83 6.99
CA LYS A 338 7.21 -2.61 8.43
C LYS A 338 7.17 -1.11 8.73
N PRO A 339 6.32 -0.68 9.69
CA PRO A 339 6.28 0.71 10.10
C PRO A 339 7.57 1.08 10.85
N THR A 340 8.15 2.21 10.48
CA THR A 340 9.22 2.88 11.20
C THR A 340 8.69 4.19 11.73
N ILE A 341 8.92 4.45 13.02
CA ILE A 341 8.61 5.71 13.66
C ILE A 341 9.88 6.56 13.74
N GLN A 342 9.72 7.84 13.45
CA GLN A 342 10.72 8.86 13.70
C GLN A 342 10.12 10.00 14.51
N ILE A 343 10.73 10.34 15.65
CA ILE A 343 10.26 11.40 16.55
C ILE A 343 11.19 12.60 16.40
N PHE A 344 10.63 13.76 16.08
CA PHE A 344 11.37 15.01 15.92
C PHE A 344 11.11 15.98 17.08
N ASN A 345 12.17 16.65 17.52
CA ASN A 345 12.04 17.78 18.44
C ASN A 345 11.64 19.07 17.67
N LYS A 346 11.40 20.16 18.41
CA LYS A 346 11.14 21.51 17.86
C LYS A 346 12.24 22.10 16.98
N GLU A 347 13.45 21.53 17.01
CA GLU A 347 14.56 21.89 16.14
C GLU A 347 14.63 21.01 14.87
N HIS A 348 13.62 20.18 14.62
CA HIS A 348 13.58 19.16 13.56
C HIS A 348 14.75 18.16 13.59
N LYS A 349 15.36 17.94 14.76
CA LYS A 349 16.34 16.87 14.98
C LYS A 349 15.61 15.59 15.37
N ALA A 350 15.99 14.49 14.72
CA ALA A 350 15.46 13.16 15.03
C ALA A 350 16.01 12.68 16.37
N LEU A 351 15.12 12.52 17.36
CA LEU A 351 15.45 12.00 18.69
C LEU A 351 15.44 10.48 18.71
N VAL A 352 14.48 9.89 18.00
CA VAL A 352 14.29 8.44 17.92
C VAL A 352 13.98 8.07 16.48
N GLU A 353 14.63 7.01 16.00
CA GLU A 353 14.22 6.30 14.80
C GLU A 353 14.21 4.80 15.13
N MET A 354 13.03 4.16 15.03
CA MET A 354 12.93 2.73 15.27
C MET A 354 11.86 2.07 14.41
N THR A 355 12.15 0.85 13.95
CA THR A 355 11.14 -0.01 13.31
C THR A 355 10.31 -0.68 14.40
N ILE A 356 9.00 -0.58 14.30
CA ILE A 356 8.03 -1.03 15.33
C ILE A 356 7.10 -2.08 14.76
N SER A 357 6.40 -2.80 15.65
CA SER A 357 5.34 -3.71 15.20
C SER A 357 4.13 -2.95 14.70
N ILE A 358 3.31 -3.60 13.87
CA ILE A 358 2.05 -3.04 13.40
C ILE A 358 1.12 -2.73 14.59
N LYS A 359 1.13 -3.57 15.64
CA LYS A 359 0.37 -3.34 16.87
C LYS A 359 0.84 -2.06 17.59
N ASP A 360 2.15 -1.92 17.75
CA ASP A 360 2.74 -0.76 18.42
C ASP A 360 2.54 0.53 17.62
N TYR A 361 2.55 0.46 16.28
CA TYR A 361 2.20 1.59 15.41
C TYR A 361 0.80 2.14 15.72
N TYR A 362 -0.21 1.27 15.89
CA TYR A 362 -1.56 1.73 16.26
C TYR A 362 -1.62 2.35 17.64
N LEU A 363 -0.96 1.72 18.61
CA LEU A 363 -0.92 2.22 19.99
C LEU A 363 -0.27 3.61 20.03
N LEU A 364 0.87 3.77 19.35
CA LEU A 364 1.58 5.03 19.23
C LEU A 364 0.75 6.09 18.51
N LYS A 365 0.09 5.73 17.41
CA LYS A 365 -0.75 6.66 16.66
C LYS A 365 -1.91 7.18 17.51
N LYS A 366 -2.65 6.28 18.17
CA LYS A 366 -3.75 6.62 19.11
C LYS A 366 -3.24 7.45 20.29
N TYR A 367 -2.04 7.16 20.78
CA TYR A 367 -1.38 7.91 21.83
C TYR A 367 -1.03 9.35 21.42
N PHE A 368 -0.34 9.55 20.29
CA PHE A 368 0.06 10.89 19.84
C PHE A 368 -1.15 11.77 19.49
N GLU A 369 -2.21 11.17 18.96
CA GLU A 369 -3.48 11.86 18.72
C GLU A 369 -4.15 12.29 20.04
N LYS A 370 -4.16 11.44 21.08
CA LYS A 370 -4.66 11.81 22.42
C LYS A 370 -3.94 13.03 23.01
N TYR A 371 -2.65 13.18 22.72
CA TYR A 371 -1.82 14.30 23.19
C TYR A 371 -1.71 15.46 22.18
N ASN A 372 -2.50 15.47 21.10
CA ASN A 372 -2.48 16.50 20.05
C ASN A 372 -1.09 16.76 19.42
N VAL A 373 -0.23 15.73 19.36
CA VAL A 373 1.06 15.81 18.67
C VAL A 373 0.82 15.69 17.15
N LYS A 374 1.55 16.47 16.34
CA LYS A 374 1.44 16.40 14.88
C LYS A 374 1.95 15.04 14.38
N VAL A 375 1.11 14.29 13.67
CA VAL A 375 1.46 12.99 13.10
C VAL A 375 1.46 13.09 11.57
N GLU A 376 2.60 12.78 10.96
CA GLU A 376 2.77 12.62 9.51
C GLU A 376 2.84 11.12 9.19
N ASP A 377 1.92 10.61 8.37
CA ASP A 377 1.73 9.17 8.15
C ASP A 377 1.91 8.79 6.68
N ASP A 378 3.18 8.62 6.30
CA ASP A 378 3.64 8.18 4.97
C ASP A 378 3.71 6.65 4.83
N PHE A 379 3.45 5.94 5.93
CA PHE A 379 3.40 4.48 5.99
C PHE A 379 2.18 3.91 5.26
N LEU A 380 1.18 4.73 4.90
CA LEU A 380 -0.04 4.34 4.19
C LEU A 380 0.25 3.23 3.15
N ILE A 381 -0.19 2.02 3.52
CA ILE A 381 -0.04 0.77 2.79
C ILE A 381 -0.99 0.87 1.59
N PHE A 382 -0.48 1.36 0.47
CA PHE A 382 -1.11 1.25 -0.84
C PHE A 382 -0.24 0.39 -1.75
#